data_AF-A0A2E4E1F8-F1
#
_entry.id   AF-A0A2E4E1F8-F1
#
_cell.length_a   1.000
_cell.length_b   1.000
_cell.length_c   1.000
_cell.angle_alpha   90.00
_cell.angle_beta   90.00
_cell.angle_gamma   90.00
#
_symmetry.space_group_name_H-M   'P 1'
#
loop_
_entity.id
_entity.type
_entity.pdbx_description
1 polymer ?
#
loop_
_entity_poly.entity_id
_entity_poly.type
_entity_poly.pdbx_seq_one_letter_code
_entity_poly.pdbx_strand_id
1 'polypeptide(L)'
;MALKKIRLLPDQYLFKQGDEGQSAYLLISGTVNVVINEKSVGGISEGEIFGELSLILGETRKASIKAVVPCELVEIKPAAFEELLLSSNLKLHKVIRSIAEELGKESGYSLPISQKDLENLVTDAPDVVRAMALQLHHRLSQMIYS
;
A
#
# COMPACT_ATOMS: atom_id res chain seq x y z
N MET A 1 -13.64 9.12 15.73
CA MET A 1 -13.99 7.95 14.89
C MET A 1 -13.33 6.72 15.49
N ALA A 2 -14.05 5.61 15.70
CA ALA A 2 -13.44 4.40 16.28
C ALA A 2 -12.65 3.63 15.20
N LEU A 3 -11.39 3.31 15.49
CA LEU A 3 -10.57 2.46 14.61
C LEU A 3 -11.06 1.01 14.69
N LYS A 4 -11.40 0.40 13.55
CA LYS A 4 -11.80 -1.01 13.50
C LYS A 4 -10.55 -1.89 13.47
N LYS A 5 -10.35 -2.67 14.53
CA LYS A 5 -9.30 -3.69 14.60
C LYS A 5 -9.75 -4.98 13.92
N ILE A 6 -8.84 -5.61 13.19
CA ILE A 6 -9.04 -6.89 12.50
C ILE A 6 -7.96 -7.84 12.96
N ARG A 7 -8.32 -9.11 13.16
CA ARG A 7 -7.38 -10.19 13.48
C ARG A 7 -7.44 -11.23 12.39
N LEU A 8 -6.29 -11.68 11.93
CA LEU A 8 -6.15 -12.77 10.97
C LEU A 8 -5.34 -13.89 11.61
N LEU A 9 -5.79 -15.13 11.44
CA LEU A 9 -5.01 -16.32 11.74
C LEU A 9 -4.17 -16.70 10.51
N PRO A 10 -3.11 -17.52 10.70
CA PRO A 10 -2.35 -18.06 9.58
C PRO A 10 -3.27 -18.64 8.50
N ASP A 11 -2.86 -18.44 7.26
CA ASP A 11 -3.56 -18.83 6.04
C ASP A 11 -4.89 -18.12 5.73
N GLN A 12 -5.39 -17.24 6.60
CA GLN A 12 -6.58 -16.46 6.31
C GLN A 12 -6.28 -15.35 5.30
N TYR A 13 -7.19 -15.21 4.33
CA TYR A 13 -7.18 -14.08 3.40
C TYR A 13 -7.91 -12.90 4.03
N LEU A 14 -7.32 -11.71 3.95
CA LEU A 14 -8.04 -10.47 4.25
C LEU A 14 -8.97 -10.09 3.09
N PHE A 15 -8.45 -10.23 1.87
CA PHE A 15 -9.17 -10.06 0.60
C PHE A 15 -8.39 -10.79 -0.51
N LYS A 16 -9.07 -11.02 -1.63
CA LYS A 16 -8.50 -11.65 -2.82
C LYS A 16 -8.31 -10.65 -3.95
N GLN A 17 -7.41 -10.97 -4.87
CA GLN A 17 -7.24 -10.26 -6.12
C GLN A 17 -8.57 -10.25 -6.89
N GLY A 18 -8.94 -9.10 -7.44
CA GLY A 18 -10.22 -8.89 -8.13
C GLY A 18 -11.37 -8.45 -7.23
N ASP A 19 -11.24 -8.55 -5.90
CA ASP A 19 -12.28 -8.04 -4.99
C ASP A 19 -12.42 -6.51 -5.09
N GLU A 20 -13.59 -5.99 -4.74
CA GLU A 20 -13.79 -4.55 -4.56
C GLU A 20 -12.99 -4.03 -3.35
N GLY A 21 -12.33 -2.88 -3.50
CA GLY A 21 -11.40 -2.37 -2.51
C GLY A 21 -11.85 -1.07 -1.85
N GLN A 22 -12.60 -1.17 -0.75
CA GLN A 22 -13.18 0.00 -0.05
C GLN A 22 -12.46 0.41 1.24
N SER A 23 -11.25 -0.08 1.50
CA SER A 23 -10.43 0.30 2.66
C SER A 23 -8.96 -0.01 2.43
N ALA A 24 -8.09 0.74 3.09
CA ALA A 24 -6.69 0.40 3.29
C ALA A 24 -6.50 -0.15 4.71
N TYR A 25 -5.33 -0.70 5.00
CA TYR A 25 -5.04 -1.31 6.28
C TYR A 25 -3.63 -0.96 6.74
N LEU A 26 -3.48 -0.74 8.04
CA LEU A 26 -2.17 -0.67 8.72
C LEU A 26 -1.92 -2.01 9.43
N LEU A 27 -0.80 -2.67 9.14
CA LEU A 27 -0.39 -3.86 9.86
C LEU A 27 0.21 -3.46 11.21
N ILE A 28 -0.43 -3.85 12.31
CA ILE A 28 0.03 -3.53 13.67
C ILE A 28 1.01 -4.59 14.17
N SER A 29 0.73 -5.86 13.89
CA SER A 29 1.63 -6.96 14.22
C SER A 29 1.46 -8.13 13.25
N GLY A 30 2.52 -8.92 13.11
CA GLY A 30 2.58 -10.10 12.25
C GLY A 30 3.14 -9.85 10.86
N THR A 31 2.82 -10.73 9.92
CA THR A 31 3.32 -10.67 8.54
C THR A 31 2.28 -11.26 7.61
N VAL A 32 2.04 -10.59 6.49
CA VAL A 32 1.14 -11.05 5.43
C VAL A 32 1.89 -11.18 4.11
N ASN A 33 1.53 -12.16 3.29
CA ASN A 33 2.02 -12.31 1.93
C ASN A 33 1.11 -11.56 0.95
N VAL A 34 1.75 -10.95 -0.05
CA VAL A 34 1.12 -10.40 -1.24
C VAL A 34 1.12 -11.48 -2.31
N VAL A 35 -0.06 -11.87 -2.78
CA VAL A 35 -0.23 -12.95 -3.75
C VAL A 35 -0.92 -12.43 -5.01
N ILE A 36 -0.25 -12.55 -6.15
CA ILE A 36 -0.78 -12.16 -7.48
C ILE A 36 -0.77 -13.39 -8.37
N ASN A 37 -1.90 -13.70 -9.02
CA ASN A 37 -2.04 -14.87 -9.90
C ASN A 37 -1.52 -16.15 -9.23
N GLU A 38 -1.93 -16.37 -7.97
CA GLU A 38 -1.55 -17.49 -7.10
C GLU A 38 -0.06 -17.60 -6.72
N LYS A 39 0.77 -16.63 -7.11
CA LYS A 39 2.20 -16.56 -6.75
C LYS A 39 2.43 -15.53 -5.67
N SER A 40 3.23 -15.89 -4.66
CA SER A 40 3.71 -14.92 -3.66
C SER A 40 4.72 -13.99 -4.32
N VAL A 41 4.46 -12.68 -4.29
CA VAL A 41 5.32 -11.65 -4.91
C VAL A 41 6.03 -10.77 -3.88
N GLY A 42 5.79 -11.02 -2.59
CA GLY A 42 6.41 -10.26 -1.51
C GLY A 42 5.65 -10.40 -0.20
N GLY A 43 6.17 -9.78 0.84
CA GLY A 43 5.54 -9.69 2.16
C GLY A 43 5.29 -8.25 2.57
N ILE A 44 4.36 -8.05 3.49
CA ILE A 44 4.13 -6.80 4.19
C ILE A 44 4.38 -7.05 5.67
N SER A 45 5.15 -6.15 6.27
CA SER A 45 5.64 -6.19 7.64
C SER A 45 4.95 -5.14 8.51
N GLU A 46 5.15 -5.25 9.82
CA GLU A 46 4.58 -4.35 10.82
C GLU A 46 4.88 -2.88 10.51
N GLY A 47 3.90 -2.01 10.70
CA GLY A 47 3.99 -0.57 10.42
C GLY A 47 3.69 -0.18 8.97
N GLU A 48 3.56 -1.13 8.05
CA GLU A 48 3.25 -0.82 6.66
C GLU A 48 1.75 -0.62 6.41
N ILE A 49 1.44 0.32 5.51
CA ILE A 49 0.10 0.51 4.94
C ILE A 49 -0.03 -0.34 3.68
N PHE A 50 -1.17 -1.00 3.50
CA PHE A 50 -1.45 -1.78 2.31
C PHE A 50 -2.93 -1.76 1.90
N GLY A 51 -3.22 -2.17 0.66
CA GLY A 51 -4.57 -2.09 0.09
C GLY A 51 -4.96 -0.66 -0.34
N GLU A 52 -4.01 0.25 -0.37
CA GLU A 52 -4.15 1.64 -0.79
C GLU A 52 -4.37 1.81 -2.29
N LEU A 53 -3.84 0.90 -3.13
CA LEU A 53 -3.92 1.04 -4.59
C LEU A 53 -5.37 1.12 -5.09
N SER A 54 -6.29 0.32 -4.53
CA SER A 54 -7.71 0.39 -4.92
C SER A 54 -8.35 1.73 -4.55
N LEU A 55 -7.91 2.36 -3.46
CA LEU A 55 -8.40 3.68 -3.06
C LEU A 55 -7.82 4.80 -3.93
N ILE A 56 -6.53 4.70 -4.30
CA ILE A 56 -5.85 5.71 -5.13
C ILE A 56 -6.35 5.64 -6.57
N LEU A 57 -6.45 4.44 -7.14
CA LEU A 57 -6.76 4.22 -8.55
C LEU A 57 -8.26 4.07 -8.84
N GLY A 58 -9.08 3.75 -7.83
CA GLY A 58 -10.49 3.45 -8.03
C GLY A 58 -10.72 2.12 -8.75
N GLU A 59 -9.80 1.17 -8.59
CA GLU A 59 -9.81 -0.14 -9.24
C GLU A 59 -9.96 -1.28 -8.22
N THR A 60 -10.26 -2.50 -8.69
CA THR A 60 -10.30 -3.71 -7.85
C THR A 60 -8.94 -4.04 -7.22
N ARG A 61 -8.93 -4.87 -6.19
CA ARG A 61 -7.70 -5.36 -5.53
C ARG A 61 -6.73 -5.99 -6.55
N LYS A 62 -5.52 -5.43 -6.67
CA LYS A 62 -4.47 -5.92 -7.56
C LYS A 62 -3.78 -7.19 -7.10
N ALA A 63 -3.89 -7.50 -5.80
CA ALA A 63 -3.31 -8.69 -5.18
C ALA A 63 -4.24 -9.21 -4.09
N SER A 64 -4.08 -10.49 -3.75
CA SER A 64 -4.63 -11.07 -2.55
C SER A 64 -3.68 -10.82 -1.37
N ILE A 65 -4.22 -10.67 -0.17
CA ILE A 65 -3.44 -10.57 1.06
C ILE A 65 -3.78 -11.76 1.96
N LYS A 66 -2.75 -12.52 2.33
CA LYS A 66 -2.87 -13.75 3.13
C LYS A 66 -1.95 -13.69 4.33
N ALA A 67 -2.48 -13.94 5.52
CA ALA A 67 -1.67 -13.96 6.75
C ALA A 67 -0.71 -15.16 6.77
N VAL A 68 0.56 -14.89 7.12
CA VAL A 68 1.61 -15.91 7.28
C VAL A 68 1.64 -16.39 8.73
N VAL A 69 1.52 -15.44 9.66
CA VAL A 69 1.45 -15.64 11.11
C VAL A 69 0.19 -14.95 11.65
N PRO A 70 -0.23 -15.13 12.92
CA PRO A 70 -1.30 -14.32 13.48
C PRO A 70 -1.01 -12.82 13.31
N CYS A 71 -1.96 -12.08 12.74
CA CYS A 71 -1.81 -10.66 12.45
C CYS A 71 -2.87 -9.82 13.15
N GLU A 72 -2.49 -8.64 13.63
CA GLU A 72 -3.42 -7.59 14.02
C GLU A 72 -3.32 -6.41 13.07
N LEU A 73 -4.47 -5.88 12.63
CA LEU A 73 -4.55 -4.80 11.65
C LEU A 73 -5.56 -3.75 12.08
N VAL A 74 -5.38 -2.55 11.58
CA VAL A 74 -6.36 -1.46 11.70
C VAL A 74 -6.88 -1.09 10.32
N GLU A 75 -8.21 -1.05 10.18
CA GLU A 75 -8.87 -0.58 8.96
C GLU A 75 -8.79 0.96 8.85
N ILE A 76 -8.36 1.42 7.68
CA ILE A 76 -8.35 2.84 7.29
C ILE A 76 -9.46 3.04 6.24
N LYS A 77 -10.48 3.82 6.61
CA LYS A 77 -11.61 4.13 5.73
C LYS A 77 -11.22 5.11 4.62
N PRO A 78 -11.91 5.11 3.47
CA PRO A 78 -11.59 5.97 2.34
C PRO A 78 -11.49 7.46 2.70
N ALA A 79 -12.45 7.99 3.46
CA ALA A 79 -12.43 9.39 3.88
C ALA A 79 -11.20 9.76 4.73
N ALA A 80 -10.78 8.89 5.65
CA ALA A 80 -9.59 9.11 6.47
C ALA A 80 -8.31 8.99 5.62
N PHE A 81 -8.30 8.06 4.66
CA PHE A 81 -7.18 7.90 3.73
C PHE A 81 -7.04 9.11 2.79
N GLU A 82 -8.16 9.63 2.30
CA GLU A 82 -8.20 10.84 1.48
C GLU A 82 -7.71 12.06 2.25
N GLU A 83 -8.16 12.25 3.49
CA GLU A 83 -7.67 13.32 4.38
C GLU A 83 -6.14 13.22 4.60
N LEU A 84 -5.62 12.00 4.82
CA LEU A 84 -4.17 11.77 4.92
C LEU A 84 -3.45 12.18 3.63
N LEU A 85 -3.94 11.80 2.45
CA LEU A 85 -3.33 12.19 1.18
C LEU A 85 -3.36 13.71 0.94
N LEU A 86 -4.49 14.35 1.25
CA LEU A 86 -4.71 15.80 1.10
C LEU A 86 -3.95 16.64 2.13
N SER A 87 -3.46 16.04 3.22
CA SER A 87 -2.59 16.71 4.20
C SER A 87 -1.19 17.03 3.67
N SER A 88 -0.88 16.63 2.44
CA SER A 88 0.41 16.86 1.78
C SER A 88 0.29 17.79 0.57
N ASN A 89 1.44 18.24 0.04
CA ASN A 89 1.42 19.12 -1.13
C ASN A 89 0.97 18.38 -2.41
N LEU A 90 0.40 19.13 -3.35
CA LEU A 90 -0.14 18.59 -4.61
C LEU A 90 0.91 17.84 -5.45
N LYS A 91 2.20 18.23 -5.36
CA LYS A 91 3.29 17.57 -6.09
C LYS A 91 3.51 16.15 -5.56
N LEU A 92 3.57 15.98 -4.25
CA LEU A 92 3.70 14.66 -3.62
C LEU A 92 2.49 13.78 -3.91
N HIS A 93 1.27 14.33 -3.85
CA HIS A 93 0.05 13.60 -4.23
C HIS A 93 0.13 13.04 -5.67
N LYS A 94 0.59 13.85 -6.64
CA LYS A 94 0.79 13.39 -8.02
C LYS A 94 1.83 12.28 -8.13
N VAL A 95 2.95 12.40 -7.41
CA VAL A 95 4.00 11.38 -7.40
C VAL A 95 3.49 10.07 -6.80
N ILE A 96 2.78 10.11 -5.67
CA ILE A 96 2.16 8.93 -5.04
C ILE A 96 1.21 8.25 -6.04
N ARG A 97 0.35 9.03 -6.72
CA ARG A 97 -0.54 8.49 -7.76
C ARG A 97 0.23 7.84 -8.90
N SER A 98 1.28 8.47 -9.44
CA SER A 98 2.09 7.88 -10.51
C SER A 98 2.79 6.59 -10.07
N ILE A 99 3.30 6.51 -8.83
CA ILE A 99 3.87 5.27 -8.30
C ILE A 99 2.79 4.19 -8.18
N ALA A 100 1.60 4.55 -7.70
CA ALA A 100 0.47 3.62 -7.60
C ALA A 100 0.03 3.10 -8.98
N GLU A 101 0.00 3.97 -10.00
CA GLU A 101 -0.31 3.59 -11.39
C GLU A 101 0.71 2.58 -11.93
N GLU A 102 2.00 2.77 -11.65
CA GLU A 102 3.05 1.83 -12.04
C GLU A 102 2.92 0.49 -11.30
N LEU A 103 2.67 0.49 -9.99
CA LEU A 103 2.38 -0.71 -9.19
C LEU A 103 1.12 -1.47 -9.66
N GLY A 104 0.20 -0.76 -10.30
CA GLY A 104 -1.04 -1.33 -10.84
C GLY A 104 -0.91 -2.03 -12.19
N LYS A 105 0.26 -1.93 -12.85
CA LYS A 105 0.55 -2.58 -14.14
C LYS A 105 0.90 -4.05 -13.97
N GLU A 106 0.77 -4.81 -15.05
CA GLU A 106 1.19 -6.22 -15.10
C GLU A 106 2.66 -6.38 -15.52
N SER A 107 3.17 -5.46 -16.34
CA SER A 107 4.55 -5.45 -16.83
C SER A 107 4.95 -4.06 -17.34
N GLY A 108 6.22 -3.87 -17.70
CA GLY A 108 6.72 -2.61 -18.24
C GLY A 108 6.78 -1.48 -17.21
N TYR A 109 7.10 -1.83 -15.96
CA TYR A 109 7.26 -0.89 -14.86
C TYR A 109 8.31 0.17 -15.19
N SER A 110 8.03 1.40 -14.82
CA SER A 110 8.98 2.50 -14.85
C SER A 110 8.97 3.22 -13.51
N LEU A 111 10.11 3.78 -13.11
CA LEU A 111 10.20 4.51 -11.86
C LEU A 111 9.89 6.00 -12.12
N PRO A 112 8.77 6.57 -11.61
CA PRO A 112 8.38 7.94 -11.93
C PRO A 112 9.30 9.01 -11.32
N ILE A 113 10.03 8.64 -10.27
CA ILE A 113 10.88 9.55 -9.48
C ILE A 113 12.06 8.76 -8.92
N SER A 114 13.25 9.37 -8.84
CA SER A 114 14.39 8.72 -8.18
C SER A 114 14.17 8.66 -6.66
N GLN A 115 14.83 7.71 -5.98
CA GLN A 115 14.80 7.62 -4.52
C GLN A 115 15.20 8.95 -3.86
N LYS A 116 16.30 9.56 -4.35
CA LYS A 116 16.82 10.82 -3.85
C LYS A 116 15.82 11.98 -4.02
N ASP A 117 15.15 12.05 -5.16
CA ASP A 117 14.17 13.12 -5.42
C ASP A 117 12.91 12.94 -4.58
N LEU A 118 12.50 11.68 -4.34
CA LEU A 118 11.39 11.37 -3.46
C LEU A 118 11.70 11.75 -2.02
N GLU A 119 12.87 11.37 -1.51
CA GLU A 119 13.34 11.73 -0.16
C GLU A 119 13.29 13.25 0.06
N ASN A 120 13.76 14.04 -0.90
CA ASN A 120 13.68 15.49 -0.84
C ASN A 120 12.23 15.99 -0.82
N LEU A 121 11.34 15.37 -1.60
CA LEU A 121 9.93 15.77 -1.74
C LEU A 121 9.10 15.48 -0.48
N VAL A 122 9.46 14.46 0.28
CA VAL A 122 8.73 14.03 1.48
C VAL A 122 9.27 14.63 2.78
N THR A 123 10.33 15.44 2.73
CA THR A 123 10.99 16.05 3.91
C THR A 123 10.00 16.72 4.86
N ASP A 124 9.11 17.55 4.33
CA ASP A 124 8.12 18.31 5.11
C ASP A 124 6.74 17.63 5.15
N ALA A 125 6.62 16.41 4.61
CA ALA A 125 5.36 15.68 4.62
C ALA A 125 5.09 15.07 6.00
N PRO A 126 3.81 14.95 6.41
CA PRO A 126 3.44 14.21 7.61
C PRO A 126 4.04 12.79 7.60
N ASP A 127 4.46 12.30 8.77
CA ASP A 127 5.21 11.05 8.90
C ASP A 127 4.54 9.85 8.21
N VAL A 128 3.21 9.76 8.32
CA VAL A 128 2.42 8.70 7.68
C VAL A 128 2.47 8.79 6.16
N VAL A 129 2.34 10.01 5.60
CA VAL A 129 2.40 10.22 4.16
C VAL A 129 3.81 9.96 3.64
N ARG A 130 4.82 10.41 4.36
CA ARG A 130 6.23 10.16 4.06
C ARG A 130 6.54 8.67 4.03
N ALA A 131 6.17 7.94 5.08
CA ALA A 131 6.38 6.50 5.18
C ALA A 131 5.67 5.76 4.04
N MET A 132 4.40 6.10 3.77
CA MET A 132 3.64 5.49 2.67
C MET A 132 4.28 5.76 1.30
N ALA A 133 4.68 7.00 1.01
CA ALA A 133 5.28 7.34 -0.28
C ALA A 133 6.59 6.57 -0.53
N LEU A 134 7.47 6.52 0.48
CA LEU A 134 8.72 5.76 0.42
C LEU A 134 8.47 4.25 0.29
N GLN A 135 7.48 3.72 1.00
CA GLN A 135 7.09 2.32 0.93
C GLN A 135 6.57 1.93 -0.46
N LEU A 136 5.70 2.73 -1.07
CA LEU A 136 5.21 2.48 -2.44
C LEU A 136 6.35 2.48 -3.45
N HIS A 137 7.25 3.46 -3.35
CA HIS A 137 8.42 3.56 -4.21
C HIS A 137 9.35 2.35 -4.05
N HIS A 138 9.60 1.92 -2.82
CA HIS A 138 10.40 0.74 -2.53
C HIS A 138 9.78 -0.52 -3.16
N ARG A 139 8.47 -0.74 -3.00
CA ARG A 139 7.76 -1.87 -3.62
C ARG A 139 7.90 -1.85 -5.14
N LEU A 140 7.71 -0.70 -5.78
CA LEU A 140 7.85 -0.55 -7.23
C LEU A 140 9.27 -0.85 -7.69
N SER A 141 10.26 -0.36 -6.93
CA SER A 141 11.68 -0.65 -7.20
C SER A 141 11.97 -2.15 -7.15
N GLN A 142 11.44 -2.87 -6.16
CA GLN A 142 11.58 -4.33 -6.10
C GLN A 142 10.99 -5.03 -7.34
N MET A 143 9.86 -4.55 -7.87
CA MET A 143 9.26 -5.13 -9.08
C MET A 143 10.06 -4.86 -10.36
N ILE A 144 10.85 -3.79 -10.41
CA ILE A 144 11.72 -3.47 -11.55
C ILE A 144 13.00 -4.31 -11.54
N TYR A 145 13.54 -4.61 -10.36
CA TYR A 145 14.85 -5.26 -10.19
C TYR A 145 14.79 -6.73 -9.75
N SER A 146 13.60 -7.35 -9.74
CA SER A 146 13.40 -8.80 -9.51
C SER A 146 13.34 -9.58 -10.81
#